data_AF-A0A1F6BGF4-F1
#
_entry.id   AF-A0A1F6BGF4-F1
#
_cell.length_a   1.000
_cell.length_b   1.000
_cell.length_c   1.000
_cell.angle_alpha   90.00
_cell.angle_beta   90.00
_cell.angle_gamma   90.00
#
_symmetry.space_group_name_H-M   'P 1'
#
loop_
_entity.id
_entity.type
_entity.pdbx_description
1 polymer ?
#
loop_
_entity_poly.entity_id
_entity_poly.type
_entity_poly.pdbx_seq_one_letter_code
_entity_poly.pdbx_strand_id
1 'polypeptide(L)'
;MSRTGELLRRLQGPTSDQEESALAKRAETSQLWPRFTKAFDAIARAFGEQPPPQGINREFTTFDWNGVDEGIHDHNGFINGRINGIDLQIKLKGTTIDDQQQYAILPDGKWQLQHSRERYVFFKGTFVSADGRKGAVEMQHKNDTWLYKAFWLETRNGFLQLEQVVGPDGVIYDAGKLEQDKKEVTIPGTRTSVTRFKT
;
A
#
# COMPACT_ATOMS: atom_id res chain seq x y z
N MET A 1 14.85 -51.58 4.38
CA MET A 1 15.42 -50.50 3.55
C MET A 1 16.82 -50.20 4.07
N SER A 2 17.85 -50.21 3.20
CA SER A 2 19.26 -50.08 3.61
C SER A 2 19.66 -48.62 3.85
N ARG A 3 20.36 -48.35 4.96
CA ARG A 3 20.90 -47.01 5.34
C ARG A 3 21.80 -46.39 4.27
N THR A 4 22.33 -47.19 3.35
CA THR A 4 23.20 -46.73 2.26
C THR A 4 22.43 -45.94 1.18
N GLY A 5 21.13 -46.22 0.99
CA GLY A 5 20.31 -45.51 -0.01
C GLY A 5 19.97 -44.06 0.37
N GLU A 6 19.92 -43.76 1.67
CA GLU A 6 19.53 -42.44 2.16
C GLU A 6 20.69 -41.44 2.19
N LEU A 7 21.93 -41.94 2.31
CA LEU A 7 23.15 -41.14 2.21
C LEU A 7 23.46 -40.71 0.77
N LEU A 8 23.20 -41.58 -0.23
CA LEU A 8 23.37 -41.25 -1.64
C LEU A 8 22.37 -40.16 -2.10
N ARG A 9 21.16 -40.15 -1.54
CA ARG A 9 20.15 -39.11 -1.82
C ARG A 9 20.50 -37.73 -1.24
N ARG A 10 21.35 -37.65 -0.23
CA ARG A 10 21.80 -36.37 0.36
C ARG A 10 23.05 -35.80 -0.31
N LEU A 11 23.81 -36.63 -1.03
CA LEU A 11 25.01 -36.21 -1.78
C LEU A 11 24.70 -35.78 -3.22
N GLN A 12 23.57 -36.23 -3.78
CA GLN A 12 23.00 -35.63 -4.98
C GLN A 12 22.27 -34.36 -4.55
N GLY A 13 22.96 -33.22 -4.67
CA GLY A 13 22.37 -31.90 -4.48
C GLY A 13 21.08 -31.72 -5.30
N PRO A 14 20.30 -30.65 -5.04
CA PRO A 14 19.03 -30.44 -5.74
C PRO A 14 19.23 -30.57 -7.25
N THR A 15 18.45 -31.47 -7.86
CA THR A 15 18.48 -31.71 -9.30
C THR A 15 18.08 -30.44 -10.04
N SER A 16 18.65 -30.23 -11.23
CA SER A 16 18.42 -29.08 -12.11
C SER A 16 16.95 -28.71 -12.29
N ASP A 17 16.03 -29.67 -12.19
CA ASP A 17 14.60 -29.44 -12.32
C ASP A 17 13.98 -28.71 -11.11
N GLN A 18 14.60 -28.78 -9.93
CA GLN A 18 14.19 -27.99 -8.76
C GLN A 18 14.72 -26.56 -8.81
N GLU A 19 15.89 -26.34 -9.41
CA GLU A 19 16.39 -25.01 -9.73
C GLU A 19 15.62 -24.39 -10.90
N GLU A 20 15.29 -25.15 -11.95
CA GLU A 20 14.42 -24.70 -13.04
C GLU A 20 12.99 -24.46 -12.55
N SER A 21 12.47 -25.21 -11.57
CA SER A 21 11.15 -24.93 -10.96
C SER A 21 11.18 -23.71 -10.03
N ALA A 22 12.31 -23.45 -9.34
CA ALA A 22 12.52 -22.25 -8.54
C ALA A 22 12.81 -21.00 -9.40
N LEU A 23 13.44 -21.16 -10.56
CA LEU A 23 13.69 -20.13 -11.57
C LEU A 23 12.45 -19.87 -12.44
N ALA A 24 11.64 -20.90 -12.73
CA ALA A 24 10.33 -20.75 -13.40
C ALA A 24 9.25 -20.19 -12.45
N LYS A 25 9.37 -20.38 -11.12
CA LYS A 25 8.59 -19.62 -10.11
C LYS A 25 9.03 -18.16 -9.95
N ARG A 26 10.16 -17.76 -10.54
CA ARG A 26 10.61 -16.36 -10.66
C ARG A 26 10.27 -15.75 -12.02
N ALA A 27 9.64 -16.50 -12.93
CA ALA A 27 9.23 -16.00 -14.23
C ALA A 27 7.94 -15.18 -14.14
N GLU A 28 8.04 -14.02 -13.51
CA GLU A 28 7.20 -12.88 -13.90
C GLU A 28 7.97 -11.56 -13.77
N THR A 29 9.14 -11.54 -14.40
CA THR A 29 9.87 -10.31 -14.72
C THR A 29 9.20 -9.58 -15.89
N SER A 30 7.95 -9.19 -15.70
CA SER A 30 7.39 -7.97 -16.27
C SER A 30 7.16 -7.08 -15.06
N GLN A 31 8.04 -6.10 -14.82
CA GLN A 31 8.08 -5.26 -13.63
C GLN A 31 6.68 -5.08 -13.02
N LEU A 32 6.46 -5.58 -11.79
CA LEU A 32 5.15 -5.49 -11.12
C LEU A 32 4.70 -4.03 -10.97
N TRP A 33 5.68 -3.12 -10.95
CA TRP A 33 5.46 -1.70 -10.79
C TRP A 33 4.52 -1.09 -11.84
N PRO A 34 4.75 -1.22 -13.17
CA PRO A 34 3.80 -0.82 -14.20
C PRO A 34 2.34 -1.24 -13.96
N ARG A 35 2.09 -2.40 -13.35
CA ARG A 35 0.74 -2.84 -12.99
C ARG A 35 0.17 -2.03 -11.83
N PHE A 36 0.95 -1.88 -10.76
CA PHE A 36 0.53 -1.12 -9.58
C PHE A 36 0.39 0.38 -9.88
N THR A 37 1.20 0.94 -10.78
CA THR A 37 1.03 2.31 -11.28
C THR A 37 -0.34 2.48 -11.93
N LYS A 38 -0.77 1.54 -12.79
CA LYS A 38 -2.11 1.62 -13.40
C LYS A 38 -3.23 1.53 -12.37
N ALA A 39 -3.08 0.68 -11.34
CA ALA A 39 -4.05 0.59 -10.25
C ALA A 39 -4.07 1.90 -9.43
N PHE A 40 -2.91 2.46 -9.11
CA PHE A 40 -2.78 3.75 -8.45
C PHE A 40 -3.42 4.88 -9.26
N ASP A 41 -3.15 4.94 -10.56
CA ASP A 41 -3.73 5.94 -11.46
C ASP A 41 -5.25 5.80 -11.52
N ALA A 42 -5.78 4.58 -11.61
CA ALA A 42 -7.23 4.34 -11.56
C ALA A 42 -7.84 4.84 -10.24
N ILE A 43 -7.18 4.61 -9.10
CA ILE A 43 -7.60 5.12 -7.79
C ILE A 43 -7.56 6.66 -7.78
N ALA A 44 -6.46 7.27 -8.23
CA ALA A 44 -6.29 8.71 -8.27
C ALA A 44 -7.37 9.39 -9.13
N ARG A 45 -7.68 8.82 -10.31
CA ARG A 45 -8.76 9.31 -11.17
C ARG A 45 -10.14 9.16 -10.52
N ALA A 46 -10.41 8.04 -9.87
CA ALA A 46 -11.69 7.79 -9.22
C ALA A 46 -11.99 8.81 -8.10
N PHE A 47 -10.98 9.20 -7.32
CA PHE A 47 -11.09 10.22 -6.27
C PHE A 47 -10.99 11.66 -6.80
N GLY A 48 -10.15 11.91 -7.80
CA GLY A 48 -9.74 13.26 -8.21
C GLY A 48 -10.57 13.91 -9.32
N GLU A 49 -11.24 13.14 -10.18
CA GLU A 49 -11.97 13.71 -11.32
C GLU A 49 -13.36 14.25 -10.95
N GLN A 50 -13.74 15.37 -11.58
CA GLN A 50 -15.04 16.03 -11.43
C GLN A 50 -15.57 16.40 -12.84
N PRO A 51 -16.66 15.76 -13.31
CA PRO A 51 -17.41 14.66 -12.70
C PRO A 51 -16.59 13.35 -12.61
N PRO A 52 -17.00 12.36 -11.79
CA PRO A 52 -16.28 11.10 -11.70
C PRO A 52 -16.32 10.32 -13.02
N PRO A 53 -15.33 9.44 -13.27
CA PRO A 53 -15.29 8.61 -14.47
C PRO A 53 -16.55 7.76 -14.61
N GLN A 54 -16.99 7.52 -15.85
CA GLN A 54 -18.10 6.62 -16.12
C GLN A 54 -17.82 5.22 -15.54
N GLY A 55 -18.82 4.61 -14.90
CA GLY A 55 -18.68 3.29 -14.28
C GLY A 55 -18.08 3.29 -12.88
N ILE A 56 -17.84 4.48 -12.29
CA ILE A 56 -17.50 4.64 -10.88
C ILE A 56 -18.69 5.13 -10.08
N ASN A 57 -18.97 4.40 -9.01
CA ASN A 57 -19.78 4.89 -7.90
C ASN A 57 -18.84 5.36 -6.77
N ARG A 58 -19.11 6.55 -6.24
CA ARG A 58 -18.36 7.12 -5.12
C ARG A 58 -19.31 7.71 -4.10
N GLU A 59 -18.98 7.53 -2.84
CA GLU A 59 -19.70 8.10 -1.70
C GLU A 59 -18.69 8.78 -0.79
N PHE A 60 -18.99 10.00 -0.37
CA PHE A 60 -18.14 10.78 0.53
C PHE A 60 -18.99 11.40 1.61
N THR A 61 -18.50 11.30 2.84
CA THR A 61 -19.10 11.91 4.03
C THR A 61 -18.01 12.61 4.81
N THR A 62 -18.37 13.77 5.36
CA THR A 62 -17.53 14.51 6.29
C THR A 62 -18.30 14.64 7.60
N PHE A 63 -17.62 14.35 8.70
CA PHE A 63 -18.09 14.62 10.05
C PHE A 63 -17.25 15.77 10.61
N ASP A 64 -17.92 16.85 10.97
CA ASP A 64 -17.30 18.03 11.58
C ASP A 64 -17.41 17.91 13.09
N TRP A 65 -16.28 17.97 13.79
CA TRP A 65 -16.27 17.99 15.24
C TRP A 65 -16.78 19.35 15.75
N ASN A 66 -17.84 19.33 16.56
CA ASN A 66 -18.39 20.54 17.19
C ASN A 66 -17.94 20.60 18.66
N GLY A 67 -17.27 21.69 19.08
CA GLY A 67 -16.67 21.84 20.42
C GLY A 67 -15.55 22.89 20.47
N VAL A 68 -14.72 22.87 21.52
CA VAL A 68 -13.69 23.90 21.85
C VAL A 68 -12.59 24.06 20.79
N ASP A 69 -12.50 23.16 19.80
CA ASP A 69 -11.54 23.24 18.69
C ASP A 69 -12.29 23.14 17.35
N GLU A 70 -12.78 24.28 16.86
CA GLU A 70 -13.34 24.44 15.52
C GLU A 70 -12.23 24.23 14.48
N GLY A 71 -12.13 23.03 13.90
CA GLY A 71 -11.13 22.77 12.86
C GLY A 71 -10.83 21.30 12.55
N ILE A 72 -11.38 20.33 13.29
CA ILE A 72 -11.16 18.90 12.99
C ILE A 72 -12.33 18.35 12.17
N HIS A 73 -12.00 17.79 11.01
CA HIS A 73 -12.92 17.22 10.04
C HIS A 73 -12.52 15.78 9.73
N ASP A 74 -13.38 14.81 10.05
CA ASP A 74 -13.17 13.42 9.66
C ASP A 74 -13.89 13.11 8.35
N HIS A 75 -13.14 12.62 7.37
CA HIS A 75 -13.62 12.28 6.04
C HIS A 75 -13.68 10.76 5.89
N ASN A 76 -14.82 10.25 5.46
CA ASN A 76 -14.97 8.85 5.05
C ASN A 76 -15.42 8.80 3.60
N GLY A 77 -14.76 7.98 2.81
CA GLY A 77 -15.08 7.79 1.41
C GLY A 77 -15.11 6.33 1.01
N PHE A 78 -15.88 6.05 -0.02
CA PHE A 78 -15.93 4.75 -0.66
C PHE A 78 -15.97 4.93 -2.18
N ILE A 79 -15.25 4.06 -2.88
CA ILE A 79 -15.26 3.96 -4.33
C ILE A 79 -15.47 2.50 -4.70
N ASN A 80 -16.40 2.28 -5.64
CA ASN A 80 -16.63 1.00 -6.29
C ASN A 80 -16.88 1.19 -7.77
N GLY A 81 -16.26 0.38 -8.61
CA GLY A 81 -16.52 0.39 -10.04
C GLY A 81 -15.29 0.06 -10.86
N ARG A 82 -15.34 0.39 -12.15
CA ARG A 82 -14.29 0.00 -13.10
C ARG A 82 -13.75 1.19 -13.88
N ILE A 83 -12.42 1.33 -13.93
CA ILE A 83 -11.70 2.30 -14.79
C ILE A 83 -10.63 1.56 -15.58
N ASN A 84 -10.58 1.77 -16.90
CA ASN A 84 -9.50 1.25 -17.76
C ASN A 84 -9.24 -0.26 -17.59
N GLY A 85 -10.32 -1.03 -17.42
CA GLY A 85 -10.24 -2.47 -17.22
C GLY A 85 -9.94 -2.92 -15.79
N ILE A 86 -9.69 -1.99 -14.85
CA ILE A 86 -9.37 -2.26 -13.44
C ILE A 86 -10.62 -2.07 -12.59
N ASP A 87 -11.04 -3.14 -11.92
CA ASP A 87 -12.12 -3.08 -10.93
C ASP A 87 -11.56 -2.63 -9.59
N LEU A 88 -12.23 -1.69 -8.94
CA LEU A 88 -11.81 -1.04 -7.70
C LEU A 88 -12.88 -1.21 -6.63
N GLN A 89 -12.45 -1.53 -5.41
CA GLN A 89 -13.26 -1.44 -4.21
C GLN A 89 -12.42 -0.85 -3.09
N ILE A 90 -12.46 0.47 -2.95
CA ILE A 90 -11.54 1.24 -2.10
C ILE A 90 -12.31 2.03 -1.05
N LYS A 91 -11.83 1.98 0.18
CA LYS A 91 -12.26 2.85 1.27
C LYS A 91 -11.21 3.92 1.49
N LEU A 92 -11.68 5.13 1.76
CA LEU A 92 -10.89 6.28 2.17
C LEU A 92 -11.28 6.64 3.59
N LYS A 93 -10.29 6.91 4.42
CA LYS A 93 -10.44 7.61 5.69
C LYS A 93 -9.46 8.75 5.71
N GLY A 94 -9.90 9.94 6.09
CA GLY A 94 -9.01 11.06 6.25
C GLY A 94 -9.42 11.93 7.42
N THR A 95 -8.50 12.75 7.87
CA THR A 95 -8.74 13.78 8.86
C THR A 95 -8.07 15.06 8.36
N THR A 96 -8.82 16.15 8.30
CA THR A 96 -8.28 17.49 8.13
C THR A 96 -8.33 18.17 9.47
N ILE A 97 -7.24 18.82 9.84
CA ILE A 97 -7.16 19.69 11.01
C ILE A 97 -6.79 21.07 10.50
N ASP A 98 -7.74 21.98 10.51
CA ASP A 98 -7.60 23.37 10.14
C ASP A 98 -7.27 24.20 11.38
N ASP A 99 -6.34 25.15 11.20
CA ASP A 99 -5.99 26.22 12.14
C ASP A 99 -5.65 25.81 13.59
N GLN A 100 -5.05 24.63 13.78
CA GLN A 100 -4.70 24.16 15.11
C GLN A 100 -3.54 24.97 15.69
N GLN A 101 -3.77 25.51 16.88
CA GLN A 101 -2.76 26.23 17.64
C GLN A 101 -1.71 25.26 18.21
N GLN A 102 -0.45 25.48 17.85
CA GLN A 102 0.70 24.76 18.38
C GLN A 102 1.76 25.74 18.85
N TYR A 103 2.47 25.41 19.92
CA TYR A 103 3.60 26.20 20.37
C TYR A 103 4.91 25.59 19.87
N ALA A 104 5.68 26.37 19.11
CA ALA A 104 7.04 26.01 18.70
C ALA A 104 8.07 26.73 19.57
N ILE A 105 9.16 26.04 19.91
CA ILE A 105 10.31 26.65 20.57
C ILE A 105 11.28 27.10 19.48
N LEU A 106 11.48 28.41 19.37
CA LEU A 106 12.42 29.00 18.42
C LEU A 106 13.88 28.68 18.81
N PRO A 107 14.84 28.80 17.88
CA PRO A 107 16.26 28.59 18.19
C PRO A 107 16.81 29.49 19.31
N ASP A 108 16.15 30.61 19.61
CA ASP A 108 16.49 31.51 20.72
C ASP A 108 15.80 31.14 22.05
N GLY A 109 15.08 30.01 22.10
CA GLY A 109 14.38 29.50 23.27
C GLY A 109 13.02 30.13 23.54
N LYS A 110 12.53 31.06 22.71
CA LYS A 110 11.20 31.66 22.88
C LYS A 110 10.10 30.74 22.38
N TRP A 111 8.98 30.75 23.07
CA TRP A 111 7.75 30.10 22.63
C TRP A 111 7.05 31.00 21.61
N GLN A 112 6.71 30.45 20.46
CA GLN A 112 5.91 31.11 19.44
C GLN A 112 4.65 30.29 19.20
N LEU A 113 3.48 30.94 19.32
CA LEU A 113 2.23 30.37 18.84
C LEU A 113 2.28 30.32 17.31
N GLN A 114 2.11 29.13 16.76
CA GLN A 114 2.02 28.87 15.33
C GLN A 114 0.70 28.17 15.07
N HIS A 115 0.12 28.45 13.91
CA HIS A 115 -1.08 27.77 13.44
C HIS A 115 -0.65 26.73 12.43
N SER A 116 -1.10 25.49 12.60
CA SER A 116 -0.85 24.41 11.65
C SER A 116 -2.10 24.09 10.85
N ARG A 117 -1.87 23.59 9.64
CA ARG A 117 -2.87 22.88 8.87
C ARG A 117 -2.33 21.48 8.60
N GLU A 118 -3.04 20.48 9.08
CA GLU A 118 -2.69 19.09 8.83
C GLU A 118 -3.77 18.39 8.02
N ARG A 119 -3.33 17.59 7.05
CA ARG A 119 -4.20 16.73 6.25
C ARG A 119 -3.62 15.35 6.28
N TYR A 120 -4.46 14.40 6.63
CA TYR A 120 -4.13 13.00 6.66
C TYR A 120 -5.16 12.22 5.85
N VAL A 121 -4.71 11.38 4.93
CA VAL A 121 -5.60 10.52 4.15
C VAL A 121 -5.00 9.12 4.06
N PHE A 122 -5.85 8.13 4.30
CA PHE A 122 -5.54 6.72 4.25
C PHE A 122 -6.50 6.03 3.28
N PHE A 123 -5.91 5.30 2.34
CA PHE A 123 -6.63 4.52 1.33
C PHE A 123 -6.40 3.05 1.60
N LYS A 124 -7.47 2.25 1.58
CA LYS A 124 -7.37 0.80 1.70
C LYS A 124 -8.46 0.10 0.94
N GLY A 125 -8.11 -0.97 0.25
CA GLY A 125 -9.10 -1.81 -0.40
C GLY A 125 -8.51 -2.83 -1.34
N THR A 126 -9.34 -3.30 -2.26
CA THR A 126 -8.98 -4.34 -3.22
C THR A 126 -9.13 -3.82 -4.64
N PHE A 127 -8.41 -4.44 -5.56
CA PHE A 127 -8.54 -4.20 -6.99
C PHE A 127 -8.45 -5.51 -7.76
N VAL A 128 -8.99 -5.52 -8.98
CA VAL A 128 -8.75 -6.55 -9.99
C VAL A 128 -8.12 -5.87 -11.20
N SER A 129 -6.88 -6.24 -11.55
CA SER A 129 -6.19 -5.66 -12.71
C SER A 129 -6.81 -6.13 -14.02
N ALA A 130 -6.50 -5.43 -15.12
CA ALA A 130 -7.08 -5.69 -16.44
C ALA A 130 -6.83 -7.12 -16.97
N ASP A 131 -5.77 -7.79 -16.52
CA ASP A 131 -5.45 -9.18 -16.81
C ASP A 131 -6.08 -10.18 -15.81
N GLY A 132 -7.02 -9.73 -14.99
CA GLY A 132 -7.82 -10.56 -14.09
C GLY A 132 -7.19 -10.88 -12.73
N ARG A 133 -6.04 -10.30 -12.38
CA ARG A 133 -5.40 -10.56 -11.08
C ARG A 133 -6.00 -9.74 -9.97
N LYS A 134 -6.29 -10.39 -8.86
CA LYS A 134 -6.77 -9.73 -7.66
C LYS A 134 -5.61 -9.25 -6.81
N GLY A 135 -5.80 -8.12 -6.16
CA GLY A 135 -4.84 -7.54 -5.25
C GLY A 135 -5.48 -6.67 -4.20
N ALA A 136 -4.65 -6.23 -3.26
CA ALA A 136 -5.00 -5.25 -2.26
C ALA A 136 -4.03 -4.08 -2.29
N VAL A 137 -4.48 -2.95 -1.79
CA VAL A 137 -3.71 -1.72 -1.74
C VAL A 137 -3.91 -1.03 -0.40
N GLU A 138 -2.84 -0.41 0.08
CA GLU A 138 -2.85 0.43 1.26
C GLU A 138 -1.91 1.61 1.02
N MET A 139 -2.40 2.83 1.21
CA MET A 139 -1.64 4.05 0.93
C MET A 139 -1.94 5.11 1.97
N GLN A 140 -0.92 5.89 2.30
CA GLN A 140 -1.05 6.95 3.27
C GLN A 140 -0.46 8.24 2.70
N HIS A 141 -1.20 9.33 2.81
CA HIS A 141 -0.86 10.66 2.34
C HIS A 141 -0.97 11.64 3.51
N LYS A 142 0.07 12.44 3.73
CA LYS A 142 0.10 13.48 4.76
C LYS A 142 0.66 14.77 4.15
N ASN A 143 -0.05 15.89 4.32
CA ASN A 143 0.41 17.24 3.94
C ASN A 143 1.07 17.25 2.55
N ASP A 144 0.32 16.81 1.53
CA ASP A 144 0.75 16.74 0.12
C ASP A 144 1.85 15.71 -0.21
N THR A 145 2.34 14.96 0.77
CA THR A 145 3.36 13.92 0.60
C THR A 145 2.79 12.52 0.80
N TRP A 146 3.08 11.60 -0.12
CA TRP A 146 2.81 10.17 0.11
C TRP A 146 3.80 9.64 1.14
N LEU A 147 3.30 9.11 2.26
CA LEU A 147 4.15 8.45 3.24
C LEU A 147 4.53 7.05 2.75
N TYR A 148 3.58 6.35 2.11
CA TYR A 148 3.85 5.13 1.37
C TYR A 148 2.71 4.72 0.45
N LYS A 149 3.02 3.76 -0.43
CA LYS A 149 2.04 2.97 -1.19
C LYS A 149 2.44 1.50 -1.16
N ALA A 150 1.59 0.63 -0.63
CA ALA A 150 1.84 -0.80 -0.52
C ALA A 150 0.83 -1.59 -1.35
N PHE A 151 1.32 -2.62 -2.04
CA PHE A 151 0.54 -3.43 -2.97
C PHE A 151 0.73 -4.92 -2.70
N TRP A 152 -0.39 -5.63 -2.63
CA TRP A 152 -0.44 -7.09 -2.48
C TRP A 152 -1.08 -7.71 -3.71
N LEU A 153 -0.66 -8.92 -4.07
CA LEU A 153 -1.31 -9.75 -5.09
C LEU A 153 -1.81 -11.07 -4.49
N GLU A 154 -2.94 -11.53 -4.99
CA GLU A 154 -3.48 -12.85 -4.68
C GLU A 154 -2.62 -13.93 -5.35
N THR A 155 -2.09 -14.83 -4.53
CA THR A 155 -1.37 -16.02 -4.97
C THR A 155 -2.35 -17.08 -5.50
N ARG A 156 -1.84 -18.11 -6.19
CA ARG A 156 -2.68 -19.23 -6.67
C ARG A 156 -3.47 -19.94 -5.57
N ASN A 157 -3.03 -19.83 -4.32
CA ASN A 157 -3.66 -20.45 -3.16
C ASN A 157 -4.69 -19.53 -2.48
N GLY A 158 -4.97 -18.34 -3.06
CA GLY A 158 -5.96 -17.38 -2.55
C GLY A 158 -5.46 -16.44 -1.46
N PHE A 159 -4.16 -16.46 -1.15
CA PHE A 159 -3.58 -15.58 -0.13
C PHE A 159 -3.01 -14.30 -0.74
N LEU A 160 -3.09 -13.18 -0.01
CA LEU A 160 -2.50 -11.91 -0.40
C LEU A 160 -1.02 -11.84 0.00
N GLN A 161 -0.13 -11.85 -0.99
CA GLN A 161 1.30 -11.65 -0.79
C GLN A 161 1.67 -10.19 -1.00
N LEU A 162 2.40 -9.58 -0.06
CA LEU A 162 2.95 -8.24 -0.24
C LEU A 162 4.02 -8.32 -1.33
N GLU A 163 3.86 -7.55 -2.41
CA GLU A 163 4.76 -7.59 -3.56
C GLU A 163 5.69 -6.38 -3.58
N GLN A 164 5.14 -5.18 -3.41
CA GLN A 164 5.90 -3.93 -3.54
C GLN A 164 5.43 -2.86 -2.57
N VAL A 165 6.39 -2.06 -2.14
CA VAL A 165 6.17 -0.86 -1.32
C VAL A 165 6.91 0.30 -1.94
N VAL A 166 6.26 1.45 -2.04
CA VAL A 166 6.84 2.72 -2.46
C VAL A 166 7.06 3.57 -1.23
N GLY A 167 8.30 3.99 -1.00
CA GLY A 167 8.66 4.90 0.07
C GLY A 167 8.23 6.35 -0.19
N PRO A 168 8.40 7.25 0.79
CA PRO A 168 8.08 8.67 0.64
C PRO A 168 9.00 9.41 -0.35
N ASP A 169 10.18 8.86 -0.59
CA ASP A 169 11.14 9.31 -1.61
C ASP A 169 10.78 8.84 -3.04
N GLY A 170 9.69 8.07 -3.19
CA GLY A 170 9.27 7.49 -4.45
C GLY A 170 10.06 6.24 -4.85
N VAL A 171 10.99 5.76 -4.02
CA VAL A 171 11.75 4.54 -4.28
C VAL A 171 10.85 3.32 -4.12
N ILE A 172 10.95 2.41 -5.09
CA ILE A 172 10.17 1.17 -5.11
C ILE A 172 11.02 0.06 -4.51
N TYR A 173 10.49 -0.57 -3.46
CA TYR A 173 11.10 -1.71 -2.80
C TYR A 173 10.29 -2.97 -3.11
N ASP A 174 10.95 -3.96 -3.71
CA ASP A 174 10.37 -5.30 -3.79
C ASP A 174 10.32 -5.90 -2.39
N ALA A 175 9.14 -6.32 -1.95
CA ALA A 175 8.95 -6.84 -0.60
C ALA A 175 9.83 -8.08 -0.34
N GLY A 176 10.10 -8.90 -1.35
CA GLY A 176 11.04 -10.02 -1.25
C GLY A 176 12.45 -9.61 -0.80
N LYS A 177 12.86 -8.36 -0.98
CA LYS A 177 14.17 -7.83 -0.52
C LYS A 177 14.13 -7.24 0.89
N LEU A 178 12.93 -7.09 1.45
CA LEU A 178 12.70 -6.58 2.80
C LEU A 178 12.56 -7.76 3.76
N GLU A 179 13.07 -7.60 4.99
CA GLU A 179 13.19 -8.61 6.07
C GLU A 179 12.16 -9.75 5.98
N GLN A 180 12.56 -10.89 5.42
CA GLN A 180 11.63 -11.91 4.92
C GLN A 180 10.81 -12.61 6.02
N ASP A 181 11.36 -12.70 7.22
CA ASP A 181 10.78 -13.48 8.31
C ASP A 181 9.78 -12.73 9.18
N LYS A 182 9.61 -11.43 8.97
CA LYS A 182 8.72 -10.61 9.79
C LYS A 182 7.29 -10.62 9.27
N LYS A 183 6.32 -10.58 10.22
CA LYS A 183 4.90 -10.37 9.91
C LYS A 183 4.59 -8.96 9.43
N GLU A 184 5.54 -8.05 9.59
CA GLU A 184 5.44 -6.67 9.18
C GLU A 184 6.73 -6.25 8.50
N VAL A 185 6.62 -5.34 7.55
CA VAL A 185 7.75 -4.72 6.86
C VAL A 185 7.82 -3.28 7.26
N THR A 186 8.90 -2.89 7.91
CA THR A 186 9.21 -1.47 8.10
C THR A 186 9.68 -0.88 6.78
N ILE A 187 9.04 0.21 6.37
CA ILE A 187 9.37 0.91 5.14
C ILE A 187 10.67 1.68 5.37
N PRO A 188 11.73 1.47 4.56
CA PRO A 188 13.00 2.16 4.73
C PRO A 188 12.84 3.68 4.82
N GLY A 189 13.60 4.31 5.73
CA GLY A 189 13.52 5.75 5.96
C GLY A 189 12.29 6.23 6.73
N THR A 190 11.44 5.33 7.23
CA THR A 190 10.24 5.68 7.99
C THR A 190 10.12 4.86 9.28
N ARG A 191 9.15 5.24 10.14
CA ARG A 191 8.70 4.42 11.28
C ARG A 191 7.45 3.59 10.95
N THR A 192 7.05 3.56 9.69
CA THR A 192 5.81 2.92 9.24
C THR A 192 6.07 1.45 8.95
N SER A 193 5.16 0.59 9.41
CA SER A 193 5.19 -0.83 9.13
C SER A 193 3.91 -1.26 8.39
N VAL A 194 4.07 -2.07 7.35
CA VAL A 194 2.96 -2.66 6.59
C VAL A 194 2.86 -4.16 6.84
N THR A 195 1.65 -4.67 6.98
CA THR A 195 1.42 -6.08 7.30
C THR A 195 1.79 -6.98 6.13
N ARG A 196 2.56 -8.03 6.42
CA ARG A 196 2.62 -9.24 5.59
C ARG A 196 1.60 -10.23 6.09
N PHE A 197 0.73 -10.66 5.20
CA PHE A 197 -0.03 -11.88 5.43
C PHE A 197 0.95 -13.04 5.19
N LYS A 198 1.56 -13.56 6.26
CA LYS A 198 2.27 -14.84 6.18
C LYS A 198 1.22 -15.89 5.81
N THR A 199 1.42 -16.52 4.66
CA THR A 199 0.78 -17.78 4.28
C THR A 199 1.23 -18.90 5.18
#